data_AF-A0AAU0ZSC0-F1
#
_entry.id   AF-A0AAU0ZSC0-F1
#
_cell.length_a   1.000
_cell.length_b   1.000
_cell.length_c   1.000
_cell.angle_alpha   90.00
_cell.angle_beta   90.00
_cell.angle_gamma   90.00
#
_symmetry.space_group_name_H-M   'P 1'
#
loop_
_entity.id
_entity.type
_entity.pdbx_description
1 polymer ?
#
loop_
_entity_poly.entity_id
_entity_poly.type
_entity_poly.pdbx_seq_one_letter_code
_entity_poly.pdbx_strand_id
1 'polypeptide(L)'
;MSCTYIYGIASTEHPSLPAGMGGIGEPAREVRIVKEGPLAAIVSESPENLRPKRRDLLAHQSVLSEAGGGGPVLPMRFGSLAPDDESVTAVLAERADHYLERLQALDGKSEYNVKAQHDEEAVLHQVMVDNPELRSLTEANRKSGGGSYEDRLRLGELVVSAVQTRESEDAVELQQLLEPTAAAVSTGPESTGWLANISFLVDKKAAEHFLAAVEEVRQSHSHLDITVHGPLPPYSFVDPGPSGPAATE
;
A
#
# COMPACT_ATOMS: atom_id res chain seq x y z
N MET A 1 2.26 3.17 -33.06
CA MET A 1 1.02 2.41 -32.79
C MET A 1 0.61 2.73 -31.37
N SER A 2 -0.66 3.05 -31.14
CA SER A 2 -1.20 3.32 -29.81
C SER A 2 -1.50 2.01 -29.10
N CYS A 3 -0.81 1.74 -27.99
CA CYS A 3 -1.08 0.61 -27.12
C CYS A 3 -2.38 0.80 -26.33
N THR A 4 -2.95 -0.28 -25.83
CA THR A 4 -4.09 -0.25 -24.89
C THR A 4 -3.57 -0.09 -23.46
N TYR A 5 -4.03 0.95 -22.76
CA TYR A 5 -3.74 1.17 -21.34
C TYR A 5 -4.82 0.52 -20.48
N ILE A 6 -4.42 -0.28 -19.49
CA ILE A 6 -5.32 -1.08 -18.66
C ILE A 6 -5.36 -0.48 -17.25
N TYR A 7 -6.55 -0.07 -16.81
CA TYR A 7 -6.77 0.45 -15.46
C TYR A 7 -7.03 -0.69 -14.48
N GLY A 8 -7.91 -1.63 -14.84
CA GLY A 8 -8.34 -2.72 -13.96
C GLY A 8 -9.17 -3.77 -14.69
N ILE A 9 -9.41 -4.88 -14.01
CA ILE A 9 -10.24 -6.00 -14.47
C ILE A 9 -11.46 -6.11 -13.56
N ALA A 10 -12.63 -6.35 -14.12
CA ALA A 10 -13.91 -6.51 -13.41
C ALA A 10 -14.73 -7.64 -14.04
N SER A 11 -15.87 -7.98 -13.42
CA SER A 11 -16.86 -8.86 -14.05
C SER A 11 -17.58 -8.13 -15.20
N THR A 12 -18.05 -8.85 -16.22
CA THR A 12 -18.93 -8.28 -17.27
C THR A 12 -20.24 -7.71 -16.73
N GLU A 13 -20.67 -8.18 -15.56
CA GLU A 13 -21.87 -7.71 -14.85
C GLU A 13 -21.61 -6.44 -14.03
N HIS A 14 -20.36 -5.97 -13.98
CA HIS A 14 -20.02 -4.73 -13.29
C HIS A 14 -20.79 -3.55 -13.91
N PRO A 15 -21.34 -2.63 -13.09
CA PRO A 15 -22.00 -1.44 -13.60
C PRO A 15 -21.12 -0.65 -14.58
N SER A 16 -21.74 -0.06 -15.59
CA SER A 16 -21.03 0.83 -16.51
C SER A 16 -20.46 2.04 -15.76
N LEU A 17 -19.25 2.45 -16.12
CA LEU A 17 -18.67 3.71 -15.62
C LEU A 17 -19.48 4.92 -16.10
N PRO A 18 -19.40 6.06 -15.39
CA PRO A 18 -20.05 7.30 -15.81
C PRO A 18 -19.69 7.68 -17.25
N ALA A 19 -20.70 8.10 -18.02
CA ALA A 19 -20.48 8.54 -19.40
C ALA A 19 -19.53 9.75 -19.45
N GLY A 20 -18.55 9.70 -20.36
CA GLY A 20 -17.55 10.77 -20.51
C GLY A 20 -16.47 10.79 -19.42
N MET A 21 -16.30 9.70 -18.66
CA MET A 21 -15.20 9.58 -17.71
C MET A 21 -13.85 9.70 -18.45
N GLY A 22 -13.07 10.71 -18.08
CA GLY A 22 -11.73 10.93 -18.59
C GLY A 22 -10.71 10.04 -17.88
N GLY A 23 -9.87 9.37 -18.67
CA GLY A 23 -8.73 8.60 -18.23
C GLY A 23 -7.43 9.43 -18.21
N ILE A 24 -6.30 8.73 -18.32
CA ILE A 24 -4.98 9.36 -18.36
C ILE A 24 -4.73 10.15 -19.64
N GLY A 25 -3.72 11.02 -19.63
CA GLY A 25 -3.23 11.72 -20.83
C GLY A 25 -3.70 13.17 -20.94
N GLU A 26 -3.20 13.83 -21.98
CA GLU A 26 -3.55 15.21 -22.33
C GLU A 26 -3.66 15.35 -23.85
N PRO A 27 -4.87 15.51 -24.41
CA PRO A 27 -6.16 15.49 -23.71
C PRO A 27 -6.43 14.12 -23.03
N ALA A 28 -7.29 14.12 -22.00
CA ALA A 28 -7.69 12.90 -21.31
C ALA A 28 -8.27 11.88 -22.31
N ARG A 29 -7.83 10.63 -22.21
CA ARG A 29 -8.30 9.54 -23.08
C ARG A 29 -9.63 9.01 -22.57
N GLU A 30 -10.55 8.72 -23.48
CA GLU A 30 -11.85 8.16 -23.11
C GLU A 30 -11.67 6.77 -22.51
N VAL A 31 -12.26 6.55 -21.33
CA VAL A 31 -12.29 5.24 -20.70
C VAL A 31 -13.39 4.41 -21.34
N ARG A 32 -13.06 3.18 -21.71
CA ARG A 32 -13.95 2.22 -22.35
C ARG A 32 -13.77 0.83 -21.76
N ILE A 33 -14.70 -0.05 -22.08
CA ILE A 33 -14.73 -1.42 -21.59
C ILE A 33 -14.47 -2.39 -22.74
N VAL A 34 -13.55 -3.32 -22.54
CA VAL A 34 -13.32 -4.47 -23.41
C VAL A 34 -13.79 -5.72 -22.68
N LYS A 35 -14.68 -6.50 -23.29
CA LYS A 35 -15.28 -7.68 -22.64
C LYS A 35 -14.73 -8.96 -23.26
N GLU A 36 -14.53 -9.98 -22.42
CA GLU A 36 -14.19 -11.33 -22.84
C GLU A 36 -14.80 -12.33 -21.86
N GLY A 37 -15.71 -13.18 -22.35
CA GLY A 37 -16.43 -14.14 -21.51
C GLY A 37 -17.08 -13.46 -20.28
N PRO A 38 -16.81 -13.92 -19.05
CA PRO A 38 -17.36 -13.36 -17.81
C PRO A 38 -16.58 -12.16 -17.26
N LEU A 39 -15.51 -11.72 -17.95
CA LEU A 39 -14.63 -10.65 -17.51
C LEU A 39 -14.67 -9.43 -18.43
N ALA A 40 -14.30 -8.29 -17.87
CA ALA A 40 -14.17 -7.03 -18.56
C ALA A 40 -12.89 -6.32 -18.12
N ALA A 41 -12.14 -5.75 -19.06
CA ALA A 41 -11.06 -4.82 -18.79
C ALA A 41 -11.54 -3.38 -18.95
N ILE A 42 -11.19 -2.55 -17.97
CA ILE A 42 -11.36 -1.10 -18.02
C ILE A 42 -10.09 -0.55 -18.68
N VAL A 43 -10.24 0.08 -19.85
CA VAL A 43 -9.10 0.47 -20.69
C VAL A 43 -9.28 1.87 -21.29
N SER A 44 -8.20 2.41 -21.83
CA SER A 44 -8.22 3.54 -22.76
C SER A 44 -7.10 3.37 -23.78
N GLU A 45 -7.03 4.23 -24.78
CA GLU A 45 -5.77 4.38 -25.54
C GLU A 45 -4.66 4.88 -24.61
N SER A 46 -3.43 4.42 -24.83
CA SER A 46 -2.26 4.97 -24.15
C SER A 46 -1.84 6.29 -24.79
N PRO A 47 -1.53 7.34 -24.01
CA PRO A 47 -0.87 8.53 -24.54
C PRO A 47 0.55 8.20 -25.00
N GLU A 48 1.04 8.87 -26.05
CA GLU A 48 2.36 8.61 -26.65
C GLU A 48 3.52 8.84 -25.66
N ASN A 49 3.38 9.79 -24.74
CA ASN A 49 4.39 10.15 -23.75
C ASN A 49 3.94 9.79 -22.32
N LEU A 50 3.55 8.54 -22.12
CA LEU A 50 3.14 8.05 -20.81
C LEU A 50 4.28 8.19 -19.80
N ARG A 51 4.04 8.98 -18.75
CA ARG A 51 4.95 9.15 -17.62
C ARG A 51 4.12 9.20 -16.34
N PRO A 52 4.67 8.79 -15.18
CA PRO A 52 3.99 8.86 -13.89
C PRO A 52 3.93 10.31 -13.37
N LYS A 53 3.30 11.20 -14.14
CA LYS A 53 3.03 12.57 -13.71
C LYS A 53 1.88 12.53 -12.71
N ARG A 54 1.91 13.43 -11.71
CA ARG A 54 0.86 13.54 -10.67
C ARG A 54 -0.56 13.52 -11.26
N ARG A 55 -0.80 14.25 -12.35
CA ARG A 55 -2.09 14.26 -13.06
C ARG A 55 -2.50 12.85 -13.50
N ASP A 56 -1.63 12.14 -14.22
CA ASP A 56 -1.97 10.84 -14.80
C ASP A 56 -2.12 9.77 -13.70
N LEU A 57 -1.34 9.86 -12.62
CA LEU A 57 -1.51 9.01 -11.43
C LEU A 57 -2.87 9.25 -10.76
N LEU A 58 -3.27 10.51 -10.59
CA LEU A 58 -4.57 10.86 -10.03
C LEU A 58 -5.73 10.44 -10.95
N ALA A 59 -5.58 10.58 -12.26
CA ALA A 59 -6.58 10.13 -13.23
C ALA A 59 -6.76 8.62 -13.19
N HIS A 60 -5.66 7.85 -13.20
CA HIS A 60 -5.68 6.39 -13.02
C HIS A 60 -6.39 5.97 -11.74
N GLN A 61 -6.03 6.60 -10.62
CA GLN A 61 -6.67 6.32 -9.34
C GLN A 61 -8.16 6.70 -9.33
N SER A 62 -8.55 7.79 -9.99
CA SER A 62 -9.94 8.21 -10.08
C SER A 62 -10.79 7.20 -10.84
N VAL A 63 -10.29 6.67 -11.97
CA VAL A 63 -10.96 5.60 -12.72
C VAL A 63 -11.19 4.37 -11.86
N LEU A 64 -10.16 3.92 -11.13
CA LEU A 64 -10.27 2.76 -10.25
C LEU A 64 -11.16 2.99 -9.03
N SER A 65 -11.17 4.21 -8.48
CA SER A 65 -12.01 4.55 -7.33
C SER A 65 -13.50 4.57 -7.72
N GLU A 66 -13.82 5.15 -8.88
CA GLU A 66 -15.17 5.15 -9.42
C GLU A 66 -15.64 3.72 -9.74
N ALA A 67 -14.80 2.94 -10.42
CA ALA A 67 -15.09 1.54 -10.71
C ALA A 67 -15.32 0.74 -9.42
N GLY A 68 -14.41 0.85 -8.45
CA GLY A 68 -14.51 0.18 -7.16
C GLY A 68 -15.72 0.61 -6.30
N GLY A 69 -16.36 1.73 -6.63
CA GLY A 69 -17.65 2.14 -6.06
C GLY A 69 -18.82 1.29 -6.55
N GLY A 70 -18.75 0.77 -7.78
CA GLY A 70 -19.81 -0.04 -8.41
C GLY A 70 -19.69 -1.55 -8.17
N GLY A 71 -18.51 -2.06 -7.80
CA GLY A 71 -18.28 -3.49 -7.57
C GLY A 71 -16.79 -3.83 -7.38
N PRO A 72 -16.45 -5.12 -7.26
CA PRO A 72 -15.06 -5.55 -7.17
C PRO A 72 -14.31 -5.27 -8.47
N VAL A 73 -13.09 -4.76 -8.33
CA VAL A 73 -12.15 -4.47 -9.42
C VAL A 73 -10.78 -4.96 -8.99
N LEU A 74 -10.07 -5.65 -9.89
CA LEU A 74 -8.65 -5.95 -9.75
C LEU A 74 -7.86 -4.75 -10.30
N PRO A 75 -7.27 -3.89 -9.45
CA PRO A 75 -6.56 -2.73 -9.95
C PRO A 75 -5.24 -3.12 -10.60
N MET A 76 -5.01 -2.65 -11.83
CA MET A 76 -3.70 -2.77 -12.48
C MET A 76 -2.79 -1.63 -12.04
N ARG A 77 -1.48 -1.91 -11.97
CA ARG A 77 -0.50 -0.87 -11.65
C ARG A 77 -0.47 0.19 -12.75
N PHE A 78 -0.14 1.42 -12.37
CA PHE A 78 0.05 2.48 -13.34
C PHE A 78 1.07 2.06 -14.40
N GLY A 79 0.72 2.21 -15.68
CA GLY A 79 1.60 1.82 -16.78
C GLY A 79 1.43 0.38 -17.25
N SER A 80 0.38 -0.32 -16.82
CA SER A 80 -0.03 -1.58 -17.44
C SER A 80 -0.52 -1.34 -18.87
N LEU A 81 0.27 -1.80 -19.83
CA LEU A 81 0.04 -1.65 -21.26
C LEU A 81 -0.08 -3.01 -21.94
N ALA A 82 -0.94 -3.09 -22.95
CA ALA A 82 -1.00 -4.18 -23.92
C ALA A 82 -0.82 -3.62 -25.35
N PRO A 83 -0.30 -4.42 -26.30
CA PRO A 83 -0.15 -3.98 -27.69
C PRO A 83 -1.46 -3.47 -28.32
N ASP A 84 -2.56 -4.17 -28.03
CA ASP A 84 -3.89 -3.92 -28.55
C ASP A 84 -4.95 -4.59 -27.64
N ASP A 85 -6.23 -4.41 -28.00
CA ASP A 85 -7.35 -5.00 -27.28
C ASP A 85 -7.42 -6.52 -27.43
N GLU A 86 -6.99 -7.08 -28.56
CA GLU A 86 -6.97 -8.53 -28.79
C GLU A 86 -6.02 -9.23 -27.81
N SER A 87 -4.88 -8.60 -27.51
CA SER A 87 -3.95 -9.05 -26.48
C SER A 87 -4.59 -9.01 -25.09
N VAL A 88 -5.42 -8.01 -24.80
CA VAL A 88 -6.15 -7.91 -23.53
C VAL A 88 -7.18 -9.03 -23.42
N THR A 89 -8.01 -9.24 -24.43
CA THR A 89 -9.03 -10.31 -24.40
C THR A 89 -8.39 -11.69 -24.32
N ALA A 90 -7.29 -11.95 -25.03
CA ALA A 90 -6.56 -13.20 -24.93
C ALA A 90 -6.14 -13.53 -23.48
N VAL A 91 -5.59 -12.55 -22.75
CA VAL A 91 -5.20 -12.73 -21.34
C VAL A 91 -6.41 -12.93 -20.43
N LEU A 92 -7.50 -12.19 -20.67
CA LEU A 92 -8.75 -12.39 -19.91
C LEU A 92 -9.30 -13.80 -20.09
N ALA A 93 -9.30 -14.32 -21.32
CA ALA A 93 -9.75 -15.68 -21.62
C ALA A 93 -8.84 -16.74 -20.98
N GLU A 94 -7.52 -16.59 -21.11
CA GLU A 94 -6.53 -17.55 -20.58
C GLU A 94 -6.61 -17.67 -19.06
N ARG A 95 -6.88 -16.55 -18.36
CA ARG A 95 -6.83 -16.46 -16.90
C ARG A 95 -8.19 -16.22 -16.25
N ALA A 96 -9.27 -16.60 -16.94
CA ALA A 96 -10.63 -16.26 -16.54
C ALA A 96 -10.96 -16.70 -15.11
N ASP A 97 -10.74 -17.98 -14.79
CA ASP A 97 -11.04 -18.56 -13.47
C ASP A 97 -10.25 -17.87 -12.35
N HIS A 98 -8.97 -17.60 -12.60
CA HIS A 98 -8.10 -16.93 -11.63
C HIS A 98 -8.59 -15.50 -11.32
N TYR A 99 -8.92 -14.70 -12.34
CA TYR A 99 -9.41 -13.34 -12.12
C TYR A 99 -10.78 -13.32 -11.44
N LEU A 100 -11.67 -14.26 -11.76
CA LEU A 100 -12.96 -14.39 -11.09
C LEU A 100 -12.81 -14.72 -9.60
N GLU A 101 -11.94 -15.67 -9.25
CA GLU A 101 -11.63 -16.02 -7.85
C GLU A 101 -11.11 -14.79 -7.10
N ARG A 102 -10.18 -14.04 -7.70
CA ARG A 102 -9.63 -12.81 -7.11
C ARG A 102 -10.68 -11.73 -6.94
N LEU A 103 -11.56 -11.52 -7.93
CA LEU A 103 -12.65 -10.55 -7.82
C LEU A 103 -13.58 -10.88 -6.66
N GLN A 104 -13.91 -12.17 -6.49
CA GLN A 104 -14.72 -12.64 -5.36
C GLN A 104 -14.02 -12.40 -4.01
N ALA A 105 -12.71 -12.62 -3.92
CA ALA A 105 -11.95 -12.35 -2.70
C ALA A 105 -11.99 -10.86 -2.30
N LEU A 106 -12.00 -9.94 -3.27
CA LEU A 106 -12.00 -8.49 -3.05
C LEU A 106 -13.40 -7.89 -2.91
N ASP A 107 -14.47 -8.67 -3.14
CA ASP A 107 -15.83 -8.17 -3.08
C ASP A 107 -16.17 -7.60 -1.69
N GLY A 108 -16.81 -6.43 -1.69
CA GLY A 108 -17.16 -5.67 -0.49
C GLY A 108 -15.99 -5.12 0.31
N LYS A 109 -14.74 -5.19 -0.19
CA LYS A 109 -13.54 -4.81 0.58
C LYS A 109 -12.81 -3.61 -0.04
N SER A 110 -11.94 -3.00 0.75
CA SER A 110 -11.05 -1.91 0.33
C SER A 110 -9.74 -2.00 1.08
N GLU A 111 -8.67 -1.49 0.47
CA GLU A 111 -7.35 -1.48 1.11
C GLU A 111 -7.17 -0.21 1.95
N TYR A 112 -6.56 -0.39 3.12
CA TYR A 112 -6.00 0.68 3.93
C TYR A 112 -4.52 0.39 4.13
N ASN A 113 -3.66 1.34 3.77
CA ASN A 113 -2.23 1.26 4.02
C ASN A 113 -1.90 2.05 5.27
N VAL A 114 -1.30 1.38 6.25
CA VAL A 114 -0.84 1.96 7.51
C VAL A 114 0.67 2.04 7.47
N LYS A 115 1.19 3.25 7.69
CA LYS A 115 2.61 3.51 7.85
C LYS A 115 2.89 4.00 9.24
N ALA A 116 3.99 3.52 9.83
CA ALA A 116 4.46 3.99 11.12
C ALA A 116 5.95 4.29 11.07
N GLN A 117 6.33 5.30 11.83
CA GLN A 117 7.71 5.67 12.14
C GLN A 117 7.77 6.05 13.62
N HIS A 118 8.96 6.07 14.21
CA HIS A 118 9.11 6.58 15.57
C HIS A 118 9.10 8.11 15.60
N ASP A 119 8.47 8.66 16.63
CA ASP A 119 8.83 10.00 17.11
C ASP A 119 10.19 9.88 17.83
N GLU A 120 11.18 10.66 17.36
CA GLU A 120 12.58 10.54 17.80
C GLU A 120 12.75 10.73 19.31
N GLU A 121 12.03 11.67 19.93
CA GLU A 121 12.16 11.94 21.37
C GLU A 121 11.42 10.89 22.20
N ALA A 122 10.21 10.54 21.80
CA ALA A 122 9.37 9.60 22.51
C ALA A 122 9.94 8.18 22.47
N VAL A 123 10.50 7.73 21.34
CA VAL A 123 11.13 6.41 21.28
C VAL A 123 12.38 6.34 22.16
N LEU A 124 13.21 7.38 22.20
CA LEU A 124 14.38 7.42 23.08
C LEU A 124 13.96 7.33 24.54
N HIS A 125 12.90 8.03 24.92
CA HIS A 125 12.33 7.92 26.27
C HIS A 125 11.84 6.49 26.54
N GLN A 126 11.10 5.88 25.61
CA GLN A 126 10.59 4.52 25.74
C GLN A 126 11.72 3.49 25.90
N VAL A 127 12.77 3.57 25.08
CA VAL A 127 13.96 2.72 25.16
C VAL A 127 14.66 2.86 26.51
N MET A 128 14.75 4.07 27.08
CA MET A 128 15.32 4.26 28.43
C MET A 128 14.44 3.71 29.55
N VAL A 129 13.11 3.69 29.38
CA VAL A 129 12.18 3.09 30.34
C VAL A 129 12.29 1.57 30.33
N ASP A 130 12.35 0.97 29.14
CA ASP A 130 12.35 -0.48 28.95
C ASP A 130 13.72 -1.12 29.19
N ASN A 131 14.80 -0.31 29.18
CA ASN A 131 16.16 -0.78 29.39
C ASN A 131 16.85 -0.09 30.60
N PRO A 132 16.60 -0.57 31.83
CA PRO A 132 17.18 0.00 33.05
C PRO A 132 18.71 0.00 33.09
N GLU A 133 19.35 -0.98 32.44
CA GLU A 133 20.81 -1.07 32.35
C GLU A 133 21.37 0.05 31.47
N LEU A 134 20.80 0.25 30.28
CA LEU A 134 21.18 1.32 29.36
C LEU A 134 20.96 2.70 29.98
N ARG A 135 19.85 2.88 30.71
CA ARG A 135 19.59 4.09 31.48
C ARG A 135 20.66 4.32 32.55
N SER A 136 21.00 3.28 33.32
CA SER A 136 22.02 3.36 34.38
C SER A 136 23.40 3.70 33.81
N LEU A 137 23.77 3.10 32.67
CA LEU A 137 25.01 3.41 31.95
C LEU A 137 25.03 4.87 31.47
N THR A 138 23.92 5.35 30.91
CA THR A 138 23.77 6.75 30.47
C THR A 138 23.92 7.73 31.63
N GLU A 139 23.28 7.45 32.77
CA GLU A 139 23.36 8.28 33.98
C GLU A 139 24.77 8.27 34.59
N ALA A 140 25.43 7.11 34.65
CA ALA A 140 26.80 6.98 35.14
C ALA A 140 27.78 7.75 34.25
N ASN A 141 27.64 7.63 32.93
CA ASN A 141 28.49 8.35 31.98
C ASN A 141 28.31 9.87 32.13
N ARG A 142 27.07 10.34 32.31
CA ARG A 142 26.76 11.76 32.55
C ARG A 142 27.39 12.28 33.85
N LYS A 143 27.32 11.50 34.94
CA LYS A 143 27.94 11.85 36.24
C LYS A 143 29.47 11.92 36.15
N SER A 144 30.08 11.14 35.26
CA SER A 144 31.52 11.15 34.98
C SER A 144 31.95 12.21 33.95
N GLY A 145 31.11 13.21 33.65
CA GLY A 145 31.44 14.29 32.71
C GLY A 145 31.34 13.90 31.24
N GLY A 146 30.62 12.83 30.91
CA GLY A 146 30.42 12.34 29.54
C GLY A 146 31.40 11.28 29.08
N GLY A 147 32.35 10.87 29.94
CA GLY A 147 33.30 9.79 29.66
C GLY A 147 34.32 10.11 28.56
N SER A 148 35.05 9.10 28.12
CA SER A 148 35.98 9.20 26.99
C SER A 148 35.24 9.31 25.64
N TYR A 149 35.98 9.54 24.56
CA TYR A 149 35.39 9.45 23.21
C TYR A 149 34.86 8.03 22.92
N GLU A 150 35.60 7.00 23.33
CA GLU A 150 35.20 5.59 23.16
C GLU A 150 33.94 5.26 23.95
N ASP A 151 33.81 5.77 25.18
CA ASP A 151 32.61 5.57 26.00
C ASP A 151 31.36 6.19 25.35
N ARG A 152 31.51 7.39 24.75
CA ARG A 152 30.43 8.06 24.03
C ARG A 152 30.03 7.31 22.77
N LEU A 153 31.00 6.81 22.01
CA LEU A 153 30.74 6.04 20.79
C LEU A 153 29.97 4.75 21.14
N ARG A 154 30.48 3.98 22.11
CA ARG A 154 29.86 2.73 22.54
C ARG A 154 28.45 2.94 23.08
N LEU A 155 28.23 4.00 23.87
CA LEU A 155 26.89 4.34 24.36
C LEU A 155 25.95 4.68 23.20
N GLY A 156 26.43 5.45 22.21
CA GLY A 156 25.67 5.75 21.00
C GLY A 156 25.27 4.48 20.24
N GLU A 157 26.20 3.55 20.04
CA GLU A 157 25.93 2.26 19.38
C GLU A 157 24.87 1.44 20.12
N LEU A 158 24.94 1.39 21.45
CA LEU A 158 23.94 0.69 22.27
C LEU A 158 22.55 1.32 22.15
N VAL A 159 22.47 2.65 22.14
CA VAL A 159 21.19 3.37 21.94
C VAL A 159 20.62 3.10 20.55
N VAL A 160 21.43 3.21 19.50
CA VAL A 160 21.00 2.92 18.13
C VAL A 160 20.50 1.48 18.00
N SER A 161 21.24 0.51 18.53
CA SER A 161 20.83 -0.90 18.51
C SER A 161 19.50 -1.11 19.25
N ALA A 162 19.30 -0.45 20.39
CA ALA A 162 18.07 -0.58 21.16
C ALA A 162 16.87 0.05 20.44
N VAL A 163 17.06 1.19 19.76
CA VAL A 163 16.02 1.79 18.91
C VAL A 163 15.66 0.86 17.75
N GLN A 164 16.64 0.26 17.06
CA GLN A 164 16.39 -0.68 15.95
C GLN A 164 15.66 -1.95 16.40
N THR A 165 16.00 -2.48 17.58
CA THR A 165 15.23 -3.58 18.18
C THR A 165 13.79 -3.15 18.43
N ARG A 166 13.60 -1.94 18.97
CA ARG A 166 12.27 -1.41 19.24
C ARG A 166 11.46 -1.18 17.96
N GLU A 167 12.07 -0.72 16.87
CA GLU A 167 11.41 -0.58 15.56
C GLU A 167 10.82 -1.91 15.10
N SER A 168 11.60 -3.00 15.23
CA SER A 168 11.18 -4.34 14.84
C SER A 168 10.02 -4.85 15.70
N GLU A 169 10.08 -4.60 17.01
CA GLU A 169 9.02 -5.00 17.96
C GLU A 169 7.72 -4.24 17.70
N ASP A 170 7.80 -2.91 17.57
CA ASP A 170 6.62 -2.07 17.33
C ASP A 170 5.97 -2.37 15.97
N ALA A 171 6.75 -2.72 14.94
CA ALA A 171 6.21 -3.10 13.63
C ALA A 171 5.37 -4.38 13.73
N VAL A 172 5.85 -5.38 14.47
CA VAL A 172 5.14 -6.64 14.72
C VAL A 172 3.90 -6.41 15.57
N GLU A 173 4.03 -5.62 16.65
CA GLU A 173 2.92 -5.30 17.55
C GLU A 173 1.81 -4.54 16.81
N LEU A 174 2.17 -3.52 16.01
CA LEU A 174 1.21 -2.78 15.18
C LEU A 174 0.44 -3.70 14.24
N GLN A 175 1.12 -4.65 13.58
CA GLN A 175 0.44 -5.62 12.73
C GLN A 175 -0.54 -6.46 13.55
N GLN A 176 -0.10 -7.04 14.66
CA GLN A 176 -0.90 -7.94 15.49
C GLN A 176 -2.16 -7.27 16.06
N LEU A 177 -2.06 -5.98 16.40
CA LEU A 177 -3.19 -5.21 16.93
C LEU A 177 -4.25 -4.91 15.86
N LEU A 178 -3.85 -4.71 14.61
CA LEU A 178 -4.76 -4.33 13.51
C LEU A 178 -5.27 -5.52 12.69
N GLU A 179 -4.49 -6.60 12.59
CA GLU A 179 -4.81 -7.79 11.81
C GLU A 179 -6.20 -8.39 12.12
N PRO A 180 -6.68 -8.47 13.39
CA PRO A 180 -8.02 -8.99 13.71
C PRO A 180 -9.17 -8.20 13.09
N THR A 181 -8.94 -6.94 12.72
CA THR A 181 -9.95 -6.05 12.11
C THR A 181 -9.91 -6.05 10.58
N ALA A 182 -9.02 -6.85 9.98
CA ALA A 182 -8.84 -6.99 8.55
C ALA A 182 -9.16 -8.41 8.06
N ALA A 183 -9.57 -8.53 6.80
CA ALA A 183 -9.78 -9.81 6.14
C ALA A 183 -8.46 -10.44 5.62
N ALA A 184 -7.45 -9.61 5.32
CA ALA A 184 -6.12 -10.02 4.92
C ALA A 184 -5.10 -8.92 5.20
N VAL A 185 -3.83 -9.30 5.32
CA VAL A 185 -2.70 -8.40 5.57
C VAL A 185 -1.62 -8.64 4.51
N SER A 186 -0.97 -7.58 4.06
CA SER A 186 0.13 -7.61 3.10
C SER A 186 1.19 -6.59 3.49
N THR A 187 2.41 -7.04 3.76
CA THR A 187 3.53 -6.16 4.12
C THR A 187 4.13 -5.55 2.85
N GLY A 188 4.22 -4.22 2.82
CA GLY A 188 4.90 -3.48 1.77
C GLY A 188 6.43 -3.61 1.85
N PRO A 189 7.16 -3.07 0.86
CA PRO A 189 8.61 -3.12 0.86
C PRO A 189 9.21 -2.34 2.03
N GLU A 190 10.31 -2.86 2.56
CA GLU A 190 11.14 -2.18 3.55
C GLU A 190 11.69 -0.86 2.98
N SER A 191 11.74 0.19 3.81
CA SER A 191 12.22 1.51 3.42
C SER A 191 12.89 2.21 4.61
N THR A 192 13.91 3.02 4.34
CA THR A 192 14.74 3.71 5.36
C THR A 192 14.02 4.84 6.12
N GLY A 193 12.69 4.92 6.06
CA GLY A 193 11.91 5.99 6.70
C GLY A 193 10.65 5.51 7.40
N TRP A 194 10.38 4.20 7.42
CA TRP A 194 9.21 3.64 8.08
C TRP A 194 9.60 2.33 8.75
N LEU A 195 9.24 2.16 10.02
CA LEU A 195 9.36 0.87 10.69
C LEU A 195 8.28 -0.10 10.23
N ALA A 196 7.13 0.42 9.80
CA ALA A 196 6.05 -0.38 9.23
C ALA A 196 5.43 0.29 8.00
N ASN A 197 5.14 -0.53 7.00
CA ASN A 197 4.36 -0.18 5.81
C ASN A 197 3.47 -1.38 5.49
N ILE A 198 2.25 -1.39 6.01
CA ILE A 198 1.40 -2.58 6.02
C ILE A 198 0.06 -2.23 5.39
N SER A 199 -0.35 -3.02 4.41
CA SER A 199 -1.66 -2.93 3.81
C SER A 199 -2.61 -3.93 4.44
N PHE A 200 -3.82 -3.48 4.73
CA PHE A 200 -4.91 -4.24 5.32
C PHE A 200 -6.09 -4.23 4.35
N LEU A 201 -6.62 -5.41 4.03
CA LEU A 201 -7.84 -5.56 3.25
C LEU A 201 -9.02 -5.58 4.22
N VAL A 202 -9.85 -4.54 4.19
CA VAL A 202 -10.90 -4.31 5.18
C VAL A 202 -12.26 -4.38 4.52
N ASP A 203 -13.22 -5.06 5.14
CA ASP A 203 -14.62 -5.02 4.72
C ASP A 203 -15.14 -3.58 4.82
N LYS A 204 -15.77 -3.07 3.75
CA LYS A 204 -16.30 -1.70 3.70
C LYS A 204 -17.26 -1.43 4.86
N LYS A 205 -17.99 -2.44 5.36
CA LYS A 205 -18.90 -2.33 6.52
C LYS A 205 -18.16 -2.30 7.87
N ALA A 206 -16.94 -2.81 7.92
CA ALA A 206 -16.08 -2.83 9.11
C ALA A 206 -15.04 -1.68 9.11
N ALA A 207 -15.04 -0.81 8.10
CA ALA A 207 -14.06 0.25 7.94
C ALA A 207 -13.97 1.19 9.16
N GLU A 208 -15.11 1.57 9.74
CA GLU A 208 -15.12 2.43 10.94
C GLU A 208 -14.46 1.73 12.15
N HIS A 209 -14.67 0.42 12.29
CA HIS A 209 -14.07 -0.37 13.36
C HIS A 209 -12.56 -0.49 13.19
N PHE A 210 -12.09 -0.75 11.96
CA PHE A 210 -10.65 -0.75 11.64
C PHE A 210 -10.00 0.60 11.96
N LEU A 211 -10.60 1.71 11.54
CA LEU A 211 -10.06 3.05 11.80
C LEU A 211 -10.06 3.40 13.29
N ALA A 212 -11.05 2.94 14.05
CA ALA A 212 -11.06 3.07 15.51
C ALA A 212 -9.91 2.30 16.16
N ALA A 213 -9.63 1.07 15.70
CA ALA A 213 -8.49 0.29 16.20
C ALA A 213 -7.16 0.99 15.92
N VAL A 214 -6.97 1.58 14.74
CA VAL A 214 -5.77 2.41 14.46
C VAL A 214 -5.64 3.55 15.46
N GLU A 215 -6.74 4.23 15.77
CA GLU A 215 -6.72 5.36 16.71
C GLU A 215 -6.42 4.93 18.14
N GLU A 216 -6.93 3.76 18.58
CA GLU A 216 -6.55 3.16 19.86
C GLU A 216 -5.04 2.88 19.92
N VAL A 217 -4.46 2.31 18.86
CA VAL A 217 -3.01 2.07 18.77
C VAL A 217 -2.24 3.38 18.85
N ARG A 218 -2.69 4.43 18.13
CA ARG A 218 -2.07 5.77 18.16
C ARG A 218 -2.05 6.36 19.58
N GLN A 219 -3.11 6.13 20.36
CA GLN A 219 -3.23 6.63 21.72
C GLN A 219 -2.38 5.82 22.72
N SER A 220 -2.31 4.50 22.57
CA SER A 220 -1.55 3.65 23.48
C SER A 220 -0.05 3.59 23.16
N HIS A 221 0.36 3.92 21.94
CA HIS A 221 1.75 3.92 21.48
C HIS A 221 2.17 5.32 21.03
N SER A 222 2.29 6.24 21.98
CA SER A 222 2.60 7.65 21.69
C SER A 222 3.99 7.88 21.08
N HIS A 223 4.87 6.87 21.08
CA HIS A 223 6.16 6.89 20.39
C HIS A 223 6.05 6.56 18.90
N LEU A 224 4.85 6.23 18.40
CA LEU A 224 4.59 5.96 16.98
C LEU A 224 3.84 7.10 16.31
N ASP A 225 4.42 7.61 15.23
CA ASP A 225 3.76 8.47 14.26
C ASP A 225 3.07 7.61 13.19
N ILE A 226 1.76 7.39 13.37
CA ILE A 226 0.95 6.53 12.51
C ILE A 226 0.22 7.36 11.44
N THR A 227 0.42 7.00 10.17
CA THR A 227 -0.30 7.55 9.02
C THR A 227 -1.15 6.47 8.36
N VAL A 228 -2.41 6.79 8.05
CA VAL A 228 -3.32 5.89 7.32
C VAL A 228 -3.68 6.48 5.96
N HIS A 229 -3.59 5.66 4.93
CA HIS A 229 -4.05 5.96 3.58
C HIS A 229 -5.15 4.99 3.18
N GLY A 230 -6.36 5.51 2.95
CA GLY A 230 -7.48 4.74 2.45
C GLY A 230 -8.82 5.47 2.57
N PRO A 231 -9.90 4.90 2.00
CA PRO A 231 -9.91 3.64 1.26
C PRO A 231 -9.17 3.73 -0.09
N LEU A 232 -8.42 2.68 -0.43
CA LEU A 232 -7.69 2.54 -1.69
C LEU A 232 -8.24 1.36 -2.51
N PRO A 233 -8.08 1.39 -3.85
CA PRO A 233 -8.12 0.15 -4.63
C PRO A 233 -7.11 -0.87 -4.07
N PRO A 234 -7.47 -2.17 -4.01
CA PRO A 234 -6.70 -3.20 -3.32
C PRO A 234 -5.45 -3.69 -4.09
N TYR A 235 -4.50 -2.78 -4.37
CA TYR A 235 -3.27 -3.06 -5.10
C TYR A 235 -2.37 -4.11 -4.44
N SER A 236 -2.36 -4.17 -3.12
CA SER A 236 -1.49 -5.08 -2.35
C SER A 236 -2.05 -6.51 -2.25
N PHE A 237 -3.28 -6.71 -2.76
CA PHE A 237 -4.04 -7.96 -2.67
C PHE A 237 -4.42 -8.54 -4.03
N VAL A 238 -3.97 -7.91 -5.11
CA VAL A 238 -3.90 -8.51 -6.42
C VAL A 238 -2.50 -9.08 -6.58
N ASP A 239 -2.38 -10.37 -6.95
CA ASP A 239 -1.08 -10.94 -7.27
C ASP A 239 -0.37 -10.03 -8.29
N PRO A 240 0.97 -9.97 -8.30
CA PRO A 240 1.71 -9.38 -9.39
C PRO A 240 1.47 -10.20 -10.68
N GLY A 241 0.31 -9.99 -11.33
CA GLY A 241 0.09 -10.30 -12.73
C GLY A 241 1.14 -9.55 -13.57
N PRO A 242 1.47 -10.07 -14.77
CA PRO A 242 2.79 -9.95 -15.41
C PRO A 242 3.25 -8.50 -15.46
N SER A 243 3.97 -8.10 -14.43
CA SER A 243 4.78 -6.91 -14.35
C SER A 243 6.19 -7.37 -14.04
N GLY A 244 6.68 -8.28 -14.89
CA GLY A 244 8.12 -8.40 -15.10
C GLY A 244 8.54 -7.27 -16.04
N PRO A 245 9.66 -6.58 -15.79
CA PRO A 245 10.23 -5.70 -16.80
C PRO A 245 10.48 -6.55 -18.06
N ALA A 246 10.11 -6.02 -19.22
CA ALA A 246 10.66 -6.54 -20.47
C ALA A 246 12.18 -6.61 -20.29
N ALA A 247 12.74 -7.80 -20.40
CA ALA A 247 14.18 -7.99 -20.39
C ALA A 247 14.78 -7.00 -21.39
N THR A 248 15.63 -6.11 -20.89
CA THR A 248 16.54 -5.35 -21.74
C THR A 248 17.44 -6.35 -22.44
N GLU A 249 17.23 -6.54 -23.73
CA GLU A 249 18.29 -6.94 -24.65
C GLU A 249 19.26 -5.78 -24.88
#